data_AF-A0A2E8H2V7-F1
#
_entry.id   AF-A0A2E8H2V7-F1
#
_cell.length_a   1.000
_cell.length_b   1.000
_cell.length_c   1.000
_cell.angle_alpha   90.00
_cell.angle_beta   90.00
_cell.angle_gamma   90.00
#
_symmetry.space_group_name_H-M   'P 1'
#
loop_
_entity.id
_entity.type
_entity.pdbx_description
1 polymer ?
#
loop_
_entity_poly.entity_id
_entity_poly.type
_entity_poly.pdbx_seq_one_letter_code
_entity_poly.pdbx_strand_id
1 'polypeptide(L)'
;MSRLYYSEEGRVLPGLCEELTRFRHARKHLELPATESPAQIWILARAYPDCQATLRLSVNGVDVAAIEPERPGAWYWHRVDVDPGVLQAGMNRFDLWADSSAMDAWSLALETGHASPDSELSDDGGTNWRRERMGYLNAVLAEYVVRVRLAEGADPAPPPVVWENRDSPRLASLRQRVPRAARGDGDVLDRVRALSSWLAGSWEHTSSARAEQYAPWDAETLLAWAPGQRGHNGKRPIAMCVHYAAALVSAAQAVGIPARCAVLTEAVNGMQGHFVAEVWEPDLGKWVVVDPNADAMFVQDGIPMSMTEIQNAGQGIGELIEFGPGTEFQLTFPHIVEFAEQNLKKGVCFRHRSVWHRADLLTSPWMSPPAHGSLSYCETGLVWERRELDRGFGMFPAFGDSSWFDAAPAGWL
;
A
#
# COMPACT_ATOMS: atom_id res chain seq x y z
N MET A 1 -5.33 21.79 10.65
CA MET A 1 -5.14 20.42 11.18
C MET A 1 -6.48 19.73 11.07
N SER A 2 -6.54 18.45 10.68
CA SER A 2 -7.77 17.67 10.49
C SER A 2 -7.53 16.26 11.02
N ARG A 3 -8.60 15.48 11.25
CA ARG A 3 -8.51 14.10 11.76
C ARG A 3 -9.30 13.12 10.91
N LEU A 4 -8.71 11.95 10.67
CA LEU A 4 -9.37 10.81 10.05
C LEU A 4 -10.05 9.89 11.08
N TYR A 5 -11.24 9.41 10.73
CA TYR A 5 -12.05 8.45 11.46
C TYR A 5 -12.29 7.23 10.58
N TYR A 6 -11.96 6.05 11.11
CA TYR A 6 -11.96 4.76 10.41
C TYR A 6 -11.96 3.63 11.45
N SER A 7 -12.26 2.40 11.04
CA SER A 7 -12.27 1.22 11.93
C SER A 7 -11.59 -0.02 11.31
N GLU A 8 -10.86 0.15 10.20
CA GLU A 8 -10.11 -0.91 9.51
C GLU A 8 -8.67 -0.48 9.22
N GLU A 9 -7.77 -1.42 8.95
CA GLU A 9 -6.34 -1.15 8.73
C GLU A 9 -5.94 -1.08 7.24
N GLY A 10 -6.87 -1.29 6.31
CA GLY A 10 -6.63 -1.29 4.86
C GLY A 10 -6.13 -2.62 4.32
N ARG A 11 -6.36 -3.74 5.01
CA ARG A 11 -5.91 -5.08 4.62
C ARG A 11 -6.91 -5.75 3.68
N VAL A 12 -7.07 -5.13 2.53
CA VAL A 12 -8.05 -5.53 1.53
C VAL A 12 -7.48 -6.60 0.60
N LEU A 13 -8.31 -7.60 0.29
CA LEU A 13 -8.05 -8.57 -0.77
C LEU A 13 -8.86 -8.16 -2.02
N PRO A 14 -8.22 -7.89 -3.18
CA PRO A 14 -8.91 -7.39 -4.37
C PRO A 14 -10.05 -8.27 -4.87
N GLY A 15 -9.94 -9.58 -4.63
CA GLY A 15 -10.93 -10.58 -5.02
C GLY A 15 -11.98 -10.89 -3.95
N LEU A 16 -11.90 -10.28 -2.76
CA LEU A 16 -12.86 -10.49 -1.67
C LEU A 16 -13.41 -9.14 -1.22
N CYS A 17 -14.58 -8.81 -1.75
CA CYS A 17 -15.27 -7.53 -1.61
C CYS A 17 -16.76 -7.73 -1.34
N GLU A 18 -17.47 -6.63 -1.13
CA GLU A 18 -18.93 -6.63 -1.10
C GLU A 18 -19.46 -6.18 -2.45
N GLU A 19 -20.33 -7.00 -3.04
CA GLU A 19 -20.98 -6.65 -4.30
C GLU A 19 -22.31 -5.97 -4.00
N LEU A 20 -22.44 -4.71 -4.42
CA LEU A 20 -23.57 -3.86 -4.09
C LEU A 20 -24.67 -3.94 -5.15
N THR A 21 -25.92 -4.05 -4.69
CA THR A 21 -27.12 -4.11 -5.55
C THR A 21 -28.28 -3.36 -4.89
N ARG A 22 -29.40 -3.23 -5.58
CA ARG A 22 -30.63 -2.61 -5.03
C ARG A 22 -31.27 -3.41 -3.89
N PHE A 23 -30.78 -4.62 -3.67
CA PHE A 23 -31.17 -5.48 -2.55
C PHE A 23 -30.03 -5.60 -1.53
N ARG A 24 -28.79 -5.54 -2.01
CA ARG A 24 -27.60 -5.77 -1.21
C ARG A 24 -26.93 -4.46 -0.82
N HIS A 25 -27.27 -3.96 0.36
CA HIS A 25 -26.80 -2.68 0.87
C HIS A 25 -25.72 -2.91 1.94
N ALA A 26 -24.63 -2.16 1.84
CA ALA A 26 -23.60 -2.09 2.87
C ALA A 26 -23.88 -0.92 3.82
N ARG A 27 -23.67 -1.12 5.12
CA ARG A 27 -23.70 -0.05 6.12
C ARG A 27 -22.40 -0.02 6.89
N LYS A 28 -21.79 1.16 6.97
CA LYS A 28 -20.68 1.45 7.88
C LYS A 28 -21.20 2.25 9.06
N HIS A 29 -20.69 1.94 10.25
CA HIS A 29 -20.85 2.77 11.43
C HIS A 29 -19.53 3.44 11.80
N LEU A 30 -19.58 4.73 12.14
CA LEU A 30 -18.43 5.45 12.72
C LEU A 30 -18.92 6.39 13.82
N GLU A 31 -18.24 6.38 14.96
CA GLU A 31 -18.45 7.35 16.01
C GLU A 31 -17.63 8.62 15.72
N LEU A 32 -18.32 9.76 15.61
CA LEU A 32 -17.74 11.05 15.24
C LEU A 32 -18.04 12.10 16.32
N PRO A 33 -17.13 13.04 16.60
CA PRO A 33 -17.48 14.22 17.37
C PRO A 33 -18.44 15.13 16.59
N ALA A 34 -19.01 16.13 17.26
CA ALA A 34 -19.68 17.22 16.56
C ALA A 34 -18.69 17.93 15.60
N THR A 35 -19.21 18.38 14.46
CA THR A 35 -18.47 19.17 13.47
C THR A 35 -19.34 20.33 13.02
N GLU A 36 -18.72 21.48 12.78
CA GLU A 36 -19.38 22.66 12.19
C GLU A 36 -18.88 22.93 10.77
N SER A 37 -17.96 22.09 10.29
CA SER A 37 -17.28 22.22 9.00
C SER A 37 -17.71 21.11 8.06
N PRO A 38 -17.66 21.32 6.73
CA PRO A 38 -17.85 20.23 5.78
C PRO A 38 -16.89 19.07 6.04
N ALA A 39 -17.42 17.84 6.00
CA ALA A 39 -16.67 16.62 6.18
C ALA A 39 -16.34 15.97 4.83
N GLN A 40 -15.25 15.21 4.78
CA GLN A 40 -14.87 14.45 3.58
C GLN A 40 -15.06 12.96 3.84
N ILE A 41 -15.94 12.33 3.08
CA ILE A 41 -16.16 10.88 3.10
C ILE A 41 -15.32 10.26 1.98
N TRP A 42 -14.49 9.30 2.34
CA TRP A 42 -13.63 8.55 1.42
C TRP A 42 -14.12 7.11 1.33
N ILE A 43 -14.41 6.66 0.12
CA ILE A 43 -14.94 5.32 -0.16
C ILE A 43 -14.00 4.63 -1.14
N LEU A 44 -13.46 3.47 -0.75
CA LEU A 44 -12.69 2.64 -1.66
C LEU A 44 -13.63 1.65 -2.36
N ALA A 45 -13.91 1.91 -3.63
CA ALA A 45 -14.81 1.09 -4.43
C ALA A 45 -14.26 0.88 -5.85
N ARG A 46 -14.84 -0.08 -6.56
CA ARG A 46 -14.54 -0.35 -7.97
C ARG A 46 -15.84 -0.57 -8.72
N ALA A 47 -16.07 0.21 -9.76
CA ALA A 47 -17.11 -0.08 -10.72
C ALA A 47 -16.64 -1.17 -11.69
N TYR A 48 -17.55 -2.05 -12.13
CA TYR A 48 -17.28 -3.00 -13.21
C TYR A 48 -17.04 -2.26 -14.54
N PRO A 49 -16.24 -2.81 -15.48
CA PRO A 49 -15.86 -2.13 -16.73
C PRO A 49 -17.02 -1.49 -17.52
N ASP A 50 -18.16 -2.18 -17.60
CA ASP A 50 -19.33 -1.74 -18.37
C ASP A 50 -20.44 -1.13 -17.48
N CYS A 51 -20.13 -0.84 -16.21
CA CYS A 51 -21.11 -0.31 -15.26
C CYS A 51 -21.67 1.04 -15.72
N GLN A 52 -22.99 1.17 -15.70
CA GLN A 52 -23.72 2.43 -15.94
C GLN A 52 -24.55 2.87 -14.72
N ALA A 53 -24.55 2.07 -13.64
CA ALA A 53 -25.26 2.39 -12.43
C ALA A 53 -24.39 3.24 -11.50
N THR A 54 -25.00 4.17 -10.77
CA THR A 54 -24.28 4.96 -9.76
C THR A 54 -24.11 4.19 -8.45
N LEU A 55 -23.01 4.42 -7.75
CA LEU A 55 -22.88 4.07 -6.33
C LEU A 55 -23.59 5.12 -5.50
N ARG A 56 -24.65 4.71 -4.80
CA ARG A 56 -25.47 5.57 -3.94
C ARG A 56 -24.85 5.63 -2.54
N LEU A 57 -24.91 6.80 -1.92
CA LEU A 57 -24.50 7.03 -0.54
C LEU A 57 -25.60 7.79 0.21
N SER A 58 -26.03 7.22 1.32
CA SER A 58 -26.91 7.87 2.30
C SER A 58 -26.19 7.97 3.65
N VAL A 59 -26.28 9.13 4.29
CA VAL A 59 -25.68 9.38 5.60
C VAL A 59 -26.80 9.70 6.57
N ASN A 60 -26.91 8.92 7.65
CA ASN A 60 -27.99 9.04 8.62
C ASN A 60 -29.41 9.00 8.01
N GLY A 61 -29.57 8.42 6.82
CA GLY A 61 -30.84 8.33 6.09
C GLY A 61 -31.12 9.52 5.17
N VAL A 62 -30.15 10.43 5.01
CA VAL A 62 -30.17 11.51 4.01
C VAL A 62 -29.33 11.07 2.82
N ASP A 63 -29.93 10.99 1.64
CA ASP A 63 -29.20 10.74 0.39
C ASP A 63 -28.27 11.92 0.09
N VAL A 64 -26.96 11.67 0.06
CA VAL A 64 -25.94 12.72 -0.12
C VAL A 64 -25.19 12.63 -1.44
N ALA A 65 -25.11 11.45 -2.07
CA ALA A 65 -24.43 11.30 -3.35
C ALA A 65 -24.96 10.14 -4.21
N ALA A 66 -24.81 10.32 -5.52
CA ALA A 66 -24.86 9.29 -6.54
C ALA A 66 -23.56 9.40 -7.35
N ILE A 67 -22.63 8.48 -7.11
CA ILE A 67 -21.27 8.53 -7.62
C ILE A 67 -21.23 7.78 -8.96
N GLU A 68 -20.80 8.47 -10.00
CA GLU A 68 -20.59 7.87 -11.33
C GLU A 68 -19.32 7.01 -11.36
N PRO A 69 -19.29 5.94 -12.19
CA PRO A 69 -18.09 5.15 -12.40
C PRO A 69 -16.89 5.99 -12.87
N GLU A 70 -15.82 6.01 -12.09
CA GLU A 70 -14.53 6.61 -12.46
C GLU A 70 -13.49 5.50 -12.66
N ARG A 71 -12.82 5.49 -13.83
CA ARG A 71 -11.90 4.41 -14.24
C ARG A 71 -12.44 3.00 -13.96
N PRO A 72 -13.55 2.61 -14.60
CA PRO A 72 -14.13 1.28 -14.43
C PRO A 72 -13.10 0.15 -14.56
N GLY A 73 -13.23 -0.87 -13.71
CA GLY A 73 -12.31 -2.00 -13.61
C GLY A 73 -11.14 -1.81 -12.64
N ALA A 74 -10.89 -0.60 -12.14
CA ALA A 74 -9.86 -0.31 -11.15
C ALA A 74 -10.46 0.07 -9.78
N TRP A 75 -9.79 -0.32 -8.70
CA TRP A 75 -10.09 0.20 -7.38
C TRP A 75 -9.78 1.69 -7.32
N TYR A 76 -10.67 2.48 -6.73
CA TYR A 76 -10.60 3.93 -6.76
C TYR A 76 -11.09 4.51 -5.44
N TRP A 77 -10.39 5.52 -4.92
CA TRP A 77 -10.89 6.33 -3.82
C TRP A 77 -11.82 7.40 -4.36
N HIS A 78 -13.10 7.28 -4.00
CA HIS A 78 -14.10 8.31 -4.24
C HIS A 78 -14.19 9.23 -3.03
N ARG A 79 -14.19 10.55 -3.27
CA ARG A 79 -14.39 11.56 -2.25
C ARG A 79 -15.77 12.19 -2.39
N VAL A 80 -16.53 12.23 -1.30
CA VAL A 80 -17.79 12.97 -1.19
C VAL A 80 -17.65 14.00 -0.08
N ASP A 81 -17.73 15.28 -0.45
CA ASP A 81 -17.77 16.38 0.52
C ASP A 81 -19.22 16.59 0.97
N VAL A 82 -19.48 16.57 2.28
CA VAL A 82 -20.84 16.67 2.85
C VAL A 82 -20.97 17.82 3.85
N ASP A 83 -22.17 18.39 3.92
CA ASP A 83 -22.51 19.43 4.89
C ASP A 83 -22.47 18.88 6.34
N PRO A 84 -21.97 19.63 7.33
CA PRO A 84 -21.93 19.16 8.72
C PRO A 84 -23.31 18.74 9.26
N GLY A 85 -24.40 19.33 8.77
CA GLY A 85 -25.77 19.04 9.20
C GLY A 85 -26.28 17.64 8.82
N VAL A 86 -25.61 16.91 7.93
CA VAL A 86 -25.94 15.50 7.66
C VAL A 86 -25.30 14.54 8.68
N LEU A 87 -24.30 15.01 9.42
CA LEU A 87 -23.62 14.27 10.48
C LEU A 87 -24.20 14.63 11.85
N GLN A 88 -23.99 13.75 12.81
CA GLN A 88 -24.36 13.97 14.21
C GLN A 88 -23.20 13.62 15.13
N ALA A 89 -23.15 14.23 16.32
CA ALA A 89 -22.25 13.78 17.36
C ALA A 89 -22.64 12.36 17.83
N GLY A 90 -21.65 11.50 17.99
CA GLY A 90 -21.84 10.08 18.32
C GLY A 90 -21.89 9.22 17.06
N MET A 91 -22.71 8.18 17.08
CA MET A 91 -22.75 7.17 16.02
C MET A 91 -23.39 7.71 14.73
N ASN A 92 -22.70 7.57 13.61
CA ASN A 92 -23.20 7.89 12.27
C ASN A 92 -23.28 6.61 11.42
N ARG A 93 -24.29 6.52 10.57
CA ARG A 93 -24.46 5.42 9.58
C ARG A 93 -24.20 5.93 8.17
N PHE A 94 -23.48 5.12 7.38
CA PHE A 94 -23.20 5.36 5.97
C PHE A 94 -23.68 4.15 5.18
N ASP A 95 -24.78 4.32 4.46
CA ASP A 95 -25.43 3.26 3.70
C ASP A 95 -25.05 3.39 2.22
N LEU A 96 -24.54 2.31 1.63
CA LEU A 96 -24.08 2.26 0.24
C LEU A 96 -24.78 1.13 -0.53
N TRP A 97 -25.21 1.43 -1.75
CA TRP A 97 -25.83 0.47 -2.66
C TRP A 97 -25.69 0.91 -4.12
N ALA A 98 -26.10 0.06 -5.06
CA ALA A 98 -26.17 0.41 -6.48
C ALA A 98 -27.54 -0.01 -7.03
N ASP A 99 -28.05 0.68 -8.05
CA ASP A 99 -29.41 0.40 -8.55
C ASP A 99 -29.53 -0.90 -9.38
N SER A 100 -28.41 -1.58 -9.68
CA SER A 100 -28.41 -2.88 -10.36
C SER A 100 -29.06 -3.96 -9.49
N SER A 101 -29.76 -4.90 -10.10
CA SER A 101 -30.27 -6.10 -9.43
C SER A 101 -29.23 -7.22 -9.29
N ALA A 102 -28.11 -7.13 -9.99
CA ALA A 102 -27.06 -8.14 -10.03
C ALA A 102 -25.73 -7.60 -9.49
N MET A 103 -24.83 -8.52 -9.11
CA MET A 103 -23.47 -8.24 -8.63
C MET A 103 -22.53 -7.94 -9.80
N ASP A 104 -22.87 -6.91 -10.58
CA ASP A 104 -22.21 -6.53 -11.84
C ASP A 104 -22.00 -5.01 -11.96
N ALA A 105 -22.23 -4.27 -10.88
CA ALA A 105 -22.15 -2.82 -10.86
C ALA A 105 -20.96 -2.32 -10.05
N TRP A 106 -20.97 -2.53 -8.73
CA TRP A 106 -19.99 -1.95 -7.81
C TRP A 106 -19.52 -2.96 -6.77
N SER A 107 -18.20 -3.10 -6.67
CA SER A 107 -17.51 -3.76 -5.56
C SER A 107 -17.09 -2.71 -4.53
N LEU A 108 -17.47 -2.89 -3.26
CA LEU A 108 -16.98 -2.11 -2.12
C LEU A 108 -15.85 -2.86 -1.41
N ALA A 109 -14.75 -2.16 -1.10
CA ALA A 109 -13.63 -2.77 -0.41
C ALA A 109 -14.00 -3.12 1.03
N LEU A 110 -13.50 -4.26 1.49
CA LEU A 110 -13.65 -4.71 2.86
C LEU A 110 -12.34 -5.30 3.39
N GLU A 111 -12.14 -5.15 4.69
CA GLU A 111 -11.10 -5.82 5.46
C GLU A 111 -11.73 -6.95 6.26
N THR A 112 -11.16 -8.15 6.21
CA THR A 112 -11.70 -9.34 6.89
C THR A 112 -11.00 -9.61 8.21
N GLY A 113 -11.64 -10.45 9.05
CA GLY A 113 -11.03 -10.94 10.29
C GLY A 113 -11.35 -10.10 11.53
N HIS A 114 -12.27 -9.15 11.41
CA HIS A 114 -12.77 -8.37 12.54
C HIS A 114 -13.62 -9.24 13.47
N ALA A 115 -13.19 -9.42 14.71
CA ALA A 115 -13.90 -10.26 15.68
C ALA A 115 -15.28 -9.69 16.06
N SER A 116 -15.45 -8.37 15.97
CA SER A 116 -16.69 -7.66 16.28
C SER A 116 -16.84 -6.48 15.33
N PRO A 117 -17.31 -6.71 14.09
CA PRO A 117 -17.46 -5.65 13.12
C PRO A 117 -18.61 -4.69 13.51
N ASP A 118 -18.38 -3.42 13.25
CA ASP A 118 -19.33 -2.32 13.26
C ASP A 118 -20.05 -2.17 11.90
N SER A 119 -19.50 -2.75 10.84
CA SER A 119 -20.14 -2.78 9.52
C SER A 119 -21.25 -3.84 9.43
N GLU A 120 -22.29 -3.55 8.65
CA GLU A 120 -23.47 -4.41 8.47
C GLU A 120 -23.85 -4.55 7.01
N LEU A 121 -24.50 -5.66 6.68
CA LEU A 121 -25.00 -5.97 5.36
C LEU A 121 -26.51 -6.20 5.41
N SER A 122 -27.22 -5.72 4.40
CA SER A 122 -28.62 -6.05 4.14
C SER A 122 -28.76 -6.81 2.82
N ASP A 123 -29.73 -7.70 2.73
CA ASP A 123 -30.07 -8.46 1.52
C ASP A 123 -31.50 -8.14 1.00
N ASP A 124 -32.18 -7.17 1.61
CA ASP A 124 -33.57 -6.79 1.32
C ASP A 124 -33.77 -5.28 1.17
N GLY A 125 -32.74 -4.59 0.66
CA GLY A 125 -32.78 -3.17 0.35
C GLY A 125 -32.70 -2.26 1.57
N GLY A 126 -32.07 -2.74 2.66
CA GLY A 126 -31.86 -1.98 3.89
C GLY A 126 -32.94 -2.17 4.95
N THR A 127 -33.81 -3.17 4.84
CA THR A 127 -34.87 -3.43 5.82
C THR A 127 -34.33 -4.21 7.02
N ASN A 128 -33.59 -5.30 6.78
CA ASN A 128 -32.93 -6.11 7.79
C ASN A 128 -31.41 -6.06 7.62
N TRP A 129 -30.69 -6.14 8.73
CA TRP A 129 -29.23 -5.97 8.78
C TRP A 129 -28.57 -7.10 9.56
N ARG A 130 -27.39 -7.53 9.10
CA ARG A 130 -26.57 -8.56 9.74
C ARG A 130 -25.09 -8.17 9.70
N ARG A 131 -24.35 -8.63 10.70
CA ARG A 131 -22.90 -8.40 10.86
C ARG A 131 -22.05 -9.64 10.58
N GLU A 132 -22.71 -10.76 10.32
CA GLU A 132 -22.08 -12.04 10.07
C GLU A 132 -22.15 -12.40 8.59
N ARG A 133 -21.22 -13.23 8.13
CA ARG A 133 -21.22 -13.83 6.78
C ARG A 133 -21.26 -12.76 5.68
N MET A 134 -20.44 -11.73 5.80
CA MET A 134 -20.33 -10.61 4.86
C MET A 134 -19.49 -10.97 3.63
N GLY A 135 -19.41 -10.03 2.68
CA GLY A 135 -18.74 -10.20 1.39
C GLY A 135 -19.57 -11.04 0.42
N TYR A 136 -19.27 -10.97 -0.87
CA TYR A 136 -20.09 -11.59 -1.92
C TYR A 136 -20.25 -13.12 -1.78
N LEU A 137 -19.29 -13.80 -1.15
CA LEU A 137 -19.34 -15.25 -0.84
C LEU A 137 -19.95 -15.57 0.53
N ASN A 138 -20.36 -14.57 1.29
CA ASN A 138 -20.97 -14.69 2.60
C ASN A 138 -20.14 -15.51 3.61
N ALA A 139 -18.84 -15.23 3.70
CA ALA A 139 -17.88 -16.10 4.38
C ALA A 139 -17.12 -15.45 5.53
N VAL A 140 -17.22 -14.13 5.70
CA VAL A 140 -16.31 -13.37 6.58
C VAL A 140 -17.03 -12.46 7.56
N LEU A 141 -16.35 -12.14 8.65
CA LEU A 141 -16.63 -10.94 9.43
C LEU A 141 -15.71 -9.84 8.90
N ALA A 142 -16.23 -8.64 8.66
CA ALA A 142 -15.50 -7.63 7.93
C ALA A 142 -15.91 -6.20 8.27
N GLU A 143 -14.98 -5.28 8.02
CA GLU A 143 -15.22 -3.84 8.03
C GLU A 143 -15.15 -3.29 6.61
N TYR A 144 -16.09 -2.44 6.22
CA TYR A 144 -16.00 -1.73 4.95
C TYR A 144 -14.97 -0.60 5.02
N VAL A 145 -14.25 -0.40 3.92
CA VAL A 145 -13.23 0.67 3.78
C VAL A 145 -13.92 1.97 3.39
N VAL A 146 -14.53 2.58 4.40
CA VAL A 146 -15.16 3.90 4.35
C VAL A 146 -14.59 4.71 5.51
N ARG A 147 -14.05 5.89 5.20
CA ARG A 147 -13.35 6.75 6.15
C ARG A 147 -13.91 8.16 6.11
N VAL A 148 -13.91 8.87 7.23
CA VAL A 148 -14.40 10.24 7.32
C VAL A 148 -13.29 11.13 7.85
N ARG A 149 -12.97 12.21 7.14
CA ARG A 149 -12.06 13.24 7.62
C ARG A 149 -12.85 14.48 8.03
N LEU A 150 -12.67 14.89 9.29
CA LEU A 150 -13.25 16.12 9.83
C LEU A 150 -12.17 17.21 9.89
N ALA A 151 -12.59 18.47 9.69
CA ALA A 151 -11.70 19.61 9.83
C ALA A 151 -11.25 19.80 11.28
N GLU A 152 -12.06 19.37 12.24
CA GLU A 152 -11.76 19.45 13.66
C GLU A 152 -10.85 18.29 14.10
N GLY A 153 -9.91 18.61 15.01
CA GLY A 153 -8.96 17.66 15.57
C GLY A 153 -7.65 17.58 14.81
N ALA A 154 -6.85 16.58 15.17
CA ALA A 154 -5.57 16.28 14.54
C ALA A 154 -5.39 14.77 14.45
N ASP A 155 -4.82 14.32 13.34
CA ASP A 155 -4.27 12.98 13.22
C ASP A 155 -3.19 12.72 14.28
N PRO A 156 -3.00 11.44 14.69
CA PRO A 156 -1.90 11.08 15.57
C PRO A 156 -0.54 11.43 14.94
N ALA A 157 0.49 11.53 15.79
CA ALA A 157 1.86 11.59 15.31
C ALA A 157 2.18 10.35 14.45
N PRO A 158 2.98 10.49 13.39
CA PRO A 158 3.37 9.35 12.56
C PRO A 158 4.07 8.29 13.44
N PRO A 159 3.72 7.00 13.30
CA PRO A 159 4.33 5.94 14.09
C PRO A 159 5.84 5.85 13.81
N PRO A 160 6.65 5.43 14.80
CA PRO A 160 8.05 5.13 14.56
C PRO A 160 8.19 3.89 13.66
N VAL A 161 9.36 3.75 13.03
CA VAL A 161 9.68 2.52 12.31
C VAL A 161 9.84 1.37 13.30
N VAL A 162 9.25 0.22 12.99
CA VAL A 162 9.36 -1.03 13.76
C VAL A 162 10.36 -1.94 13.05
N TRP A 163 11.41 -2.34 13.74
CA TRP A 163 12.51 -3.14 13.19
C TRP A 163 12.33 -4.63 13.48
N GLU A 164 13.00 -5.47 12.68
CA GLU A 164 13.08 -6.90 12.96
C GLU A 164 13.66 -7.19 14.34
N ASN A 165 13.14 -8.24 14.99
CA ASN A 165 13.82 -8.81 16.12
C ASN A 165 15.10 -9.52 15.65
N ARG A 166 16.26 -8.98 16.04
CA ARG A 166 17.59 -9.49 15.64
C ARG A 166 17.85 -10.93 16.08
N ASP A 167 17.20 -11.35 17.17
CA ASP A 167 17.27 -12.70 17.74
C ASP A 167 16.23 -13.65 17.13
N SER A 168 15.41 -13.17 16.18
CA SER A 168 14.44 -13.99 15.49
C SER A 168 15.14 -15.14 14.75
N PRO A 169 14.73 -16.40 14.97
CA PRO A 169 15.29 -17.53 14.24
C PRO A 169 15.04 -17.43 12.73
N ARG A 170 13.96 -16.74 12.30
CA ARG A 170 13.67 -16.50 10.88
C ARG A 170 14.68 -15.53 10.27
N LEU A 171 15.07 -14.48 11.00
CA LEU A 171 16.08 -13.54 10.54
C LEU A 171 17.47 -14.22 10.48
N ALA A 172 17.78 -15.06 11.47
CA ALA A 172 19.01 -15.87 11.47
C ALA A 172 19.06 -16.86 10.30
N SER A 173 17.93 -17.49 9.95
CA SER A 173 17.79 -18.36 8.78
C SER A 173 18.02 -17.58 7.48
N LEU A 174 17.37 -16.42 7.30
CA LEU A 174 17.55 -15.58 6.12
C LEU A 174 19.01 -15.13 5.96
N ARG A 175 19.69 -14.75 7.05
CA ARG A 175 21.12 -14.38 7.06
C ARG A 175 22.02 -15.47 6.47
N GLN A 176 21.64 -16.75 6.58
CA GLN A 176 22.40 -17.85 5.99
C GLN A 176 22.18 -17.99 4.47
N ARG A 177 21.13 -17.37 3.92
CA ARG A 177 20.76 -17.42 2.50
C ARG A 177 21.27 -16.22 1.71
N VAL A 178 21.49 -15.06 2.34
CA VAL A 178 21.99 -13.85 1.66
C VAL A 178 23.40 -14.09 1.05
N PRO A 179 23.76 -13.44 -0.07
CA PRO A 179 25.09 -13.56 -0.67
C PRO A 179 26.23 -13.30 0.32
N ARG A 180 27.35 -14.01 0.18
CA ARG A 180 28.52 -13.81 1.06
C ARG A 180 29.04 -12.37 1.01
N ALA A 181 28.99 -11.73 -0.16
CA ALA A 181 29.43 -10.35 -0.36
C ALA A 181 28.60 -9.31 0.42
N ALA A 182 27.36 -9.64 0.80
CA ALA A 182 26.52 -8.77 1.62
C ALA A 182 26.77 -8.93 3.14
N ARG A 183 27.53 -9.96 3.55
CA ARG A 183 27.81 -10.28 4.95
C ARG A 183 29.11 -9.62 5.43
N GLY A 184 29.24 -9.46 6.73
CA GLY A 184 30.42 -8.87 7.37
C GLY A 184 30.35 -7.35 7.44
N ASP A 185 31.50 -6.71 7.66
CA ASP A 185 31.60 -5.30 8.05
C ASP A 185 32.22 -4.43 6.94
N GLY A 186 32.07 -4.84 5.67
CA GLY A 186 32.48 -4.03 4.52
C GLY A 186 31.57 -2.81 4.31
N ASP A 187 31.91 -2.02 3.28
CA ASP A 187 31.13 -0.85 2.87
C ASP A 187 29.64 -1.19 2.71
N VAL A 188 28.77 -0.37 3.30
CA VAL A 188 27.33 -0.64 3.38
C VAL A 188 26.72 -0.62 1.98
N LEU A 189 27.13 0.29 1.10
CA LEU A 189 26.59 0.41 -0.26
C LEU A 189 27.03 -0.75 -1.14
N ASP A 190 28.28 -1.22 -1.02
CA ASP A 190 28.75 -2.43 -1.71
C ASP A 190 27.93 -3.66 -1.29
N ARG A 191 27.64 -3.79 0.01
CA ARG A 191 26.85 -4.89 0.55
C ARG A 191 25.39 -4.82 0.10
N VAL A 192 24.81 -3.62 0.09
CA VAL A 192 23.45 -3.38 -0.41
C VAL A 192 23.37 -3.65 -1.91
N ARG A 193 24.36 -3.23 -2.69
CA ARG A 193 24.46 -3.56 -4.12
C ARG A 193 24.48 -5.07 -4.33
N ALA A 194 25.26 -5.80 -3.55
CA ALA A 194 25.28 -7.26 -3.62
C ALA A 194 23.91 -7.90 -3.31
N LEU A 195 23.15 -7.36 -2.36
CA LEU A 195 21.77 -7.81 -2.08
C LEU A 195 20.82 -7.47 -3.24
N SER A 196 20.85 -6.23 -3.72
CA SER A 196 20.00 -5.72 -4.81
C SER A 196 20.20 -6.54 -6.08
N SER A 197 21.44 -6.72 -6.53
CA SER A 197 21.76 -7.50 -7.73
C SER A 197 21.38 -8.96 -7.60
N TRP A 198 21.56 -9.56 -6.42
CA TRP A 198 21.13 -10.92 -6.16
C TRP A 198 19.61 -11.08 -6.27
N LEU A 199 18.83 -10.19 -5.66
CA LEU A 199 17.37 -10.25 -5.71
C LEU A 199 16.84 -9.99 -7.12
N ALA A 200 17.32 -8.95 -7.78
CA ALA A 200 16.95 -8.64 -9.16
C ALA A 200 17.27 -9.81 -10.11
N GLY A 201 18.36 -10.53 -9.90
CA GLY A 201 18.69 -11.73 -10.69
C GLY A 201 17.97 -13.02 -10.26
N SER A 202 17.16 -12.99 -9.20
CA SER A 202 16.61 -14.22 -8.59
C SER A 202 15.26 -14.67 -9.15
N TRP A 203 14.38 -13.75 -9.58
CA TRP A 203 13.08 -14.14 -10.15
C TRP A 203 12.56 -13.12 -11.16
N GLU A 204 11.62 -13.53 -12.01
CA GLU A 204 10.90 -12.64 -12.93
C GLU A 204 9.85 -11.81 -12.17
N HIS A 205 9.75 -10.51 -12.47
CA HIS A 205 8.65 -9.69 -12.01
C HIS A 205 7.28 -10.17 -12.55
N THR A 206 6.38 -10.52 -11.65
CA THR A 206 5.01 -10.96 -11.99
C THR A 206 3.98 -10.08 -11.29
N SER A 207 3.20 -9.32 -12.06
CA SER A 207 2.11 -8.46 -11.57
C SER A 207 0.75 -9.15 -11.57
N SER A 208 -0.26 -8.46 -11.03
CA SER A 208 -1.67 -8.86 -11.04
C SER A 208 -2.28 -9.01 -12.44
N ALA A 209 -1.62 -8.50 -13.49
CA ALA A 209 -2.04 -8.73 -14.88
C ALA A 209 -1.74 -10.15 -15.37
N ARG A 210 -0.85 -10.90 -14.69
CA ARG A 210 -0.36 -12.23 -15.12
C ARG A 210 -0.61 -13.34 -14.10
N ALA A 211 -1.04 -12.98 -12.90
CA ALA A 211 -1.32 -13.89 -11.80
C ALA A 211 -2.38 -13.27 -10.87
N GLU A 212 -3.08 -14.09 -10.12
CA GLU A 212 -4.14 -13.66 -9.19
C GLU A 212 -3.73 -13.78 -7.71
N GLN A 213 -2.72 -14.62 -7.43
CA GLN A 213 -2.37 -14.99 -6.07
C GLN A 213 -1.16 -14.21 -5.59
N TYR A 214 -1.33 -13.37 -4.57
CA TYR A 214 -0.22 -12.66 -3.93
C TYR A 214 0.74 -13.60 -3.19
N ALA A 215 2.04 -13.34 -3.34
CA ALA A 215 3.03 -13.91 -2.44
C ALA A 215 3.04 -13.13 -1.11
N PRO A 216 3.30 -13.78 0.02
CA PRO A 216 3.47 -13.08 1.29
C PRO A 216 4.75 -12.21 1.25
N TRP A 217 4.79 -11.17 2.07
CA TRP A 217 6.00 -10.36 2.31
C TRP A 217 6.98 -11.12 3.22
N ASP A 218 7.37 -12.32 2.80
CA ASP A 218 8.32 -13.18 3.49
C ASP A 218 9.45 -13.52 2.53
N ALA A 219 10.64 -12.99 2.79
CA ALA A 219 11.79 -13.12 1.89
C ALA A 219 12.12 -14.58 1.56
N GLU A 220 12.02 -15.48 2.54
CA GLU A 220 12.34 -16.88 2.34
C GLU A 220 11.35 -17.61 1.43
N THR A 221 10.06 -17.31 1.59
CA THR A 221 8.96 -17.79 0.75
C THR A 221 9.09 -17.21 -0.65
N LEU A 222 9.41 -15.93 -0.80
CA LEU A 222 9.60 -15.28 -2.10
C LEU A 222 10.71 -15.97 -2.91
N LEU A 223 11.86 -16.19 -2.27
CA LEU A 223 12.98 -16.91 -2.87
C LEU A 223 12.68 -18.39 -3.19
N ALA A 224 11.63 -18.97 -2.60
CA ALA A 224 11.18 -20.32 -2.92
C ALA A 224 10.11 -20.34 -4.03
N TRP A 225 9.14 -19.43 -3.98
CA TRP A 225 7.96 -19.42 -4.85
C TRP A 225 8.20 -18.71 -6.18
N ALA A 226 8.84 -17.54 -6.15
CA ALA A 226 8.94 -16.66 -7.30
C ALA A 226 9.86 -17.22 -8.41
N PRO A 227 11.06 -17.77 -8.12
CA PRO A 227 11.90 -18.36 -9.16
C PRO A 227 11.23 -19.56 -9.84
N GLY A 228 10.51 -20.38 -9.05
CA GLY A 228 9.78 -21.54 -9.56
C GLY A 228 8.44 -21.21 -10.22
N GLN A 229 7.99 -19.94 -10.14
CA GLN A 229 6.66 -19.48 -10.56
C GLN A 229 5.53 -20.37 -10.02
N ARG A 230 5.69 -20.88 -8.79
CA ARG A 230 4.81 -21.86 -8.14
C ARG A 230 4.64 -21.51 -6.66
N GLY A 231 3.50 -20.91 -6.34
CA GLY A 231 3.08 -20.55 -5.00
C GLY A 231 2.04 -21.52 -4.43
N HIS A 232 1.14 -20.98 -3.61
CA HIS A 232 0.14 -21.77 -2.91
C HIS A 232 -0.81 -22.50 -3.89
N ASN A 233 -0.94 -23.81 -3.69
CA ASN A 233 -1.64 -24.72 -4.59
C ASN A 233 -1.09 -24.74 -6.03
N GLY A 234 0.23 -24.50 -6.19
CA GLY A 234 0.93 -24.58 -7.48
C GLY A 234 0.60 -23.47 -8.46
N LYS A 235 -0.20 -22.46 -8.05
CA LYS A 235 -0.53 -21.30 -8.88
C LYS A 235 0.68 -20.39 -9.02
N ARG A 236 0.72 -19.63 -10.13
CA ARG A 236 1.75 -18.60 -10.29
C ARG A 236 1.55 -17.51 -9.21
N PRO A 237 2.59 -17.15 -8.44
CA PRO A 237 2.50 -16.05 -7.50
C PRO A 237 2.67 -14.70 -8.21
N ILE A 238 1.96 -13.68 -7.75
CA ILE A 238 2.31 -12.29 -7.95
C ILE A 238 3.54 -12.03 -7.07
N ALA A 239 4.64 -11.66 -7.72
CA ALA A 239 5.94 -11.37 -7.13
C ALA A 239 6.54 -10.17 -7.86
N MET A 240 5.95 -9.00 -7.59
CA MET A 240 6.27 -7.69 -8.21
C MET A 240 7.13 -6.79 -7.30
N CYS A 241 7.38 -5.55 -7.72
CA CYS A 241 8.25 -4.56 -7.05
C CYS A 241 8.21 -4.57 -5.51
N VAL A 242 7.01 -4.58 -4.91
CA VAL A 242 6.81 -4.63 -3.45
C VAL A 242 7.49 -5.83 -2.78
N HIS A 243 7.51 -6.98 -3.44
CA HIS A 243 8.11 -8.20 -2.91
C HIS A 243 9.63 -8.16 -2.99
N TYR A 244 10.21 -7.53 -4.02
CA TYR A 244 11.67 -7.30 -4.07
C TYR A 244 12.10 -6.36 -2.95
N ALA A 245 11.37 -5.26 -2.73
CA ALA A 245 11.65 -4.32 -1.65
C ALA A 245 11.51 -4.98 -0.27
N ALA A 246 10.44 -5.72 -0.03
CA ALA A 246 10.25 -6.49 1.21
C ALA A 246 11.39 -7.50 1.46
N ALA A 247 11.82 -8.21 0.41
CA ALA A 247 12.94 -9.13 0.48
C ALA A 247 14.27 -8.42 0.76
N LEU A 248 14.54 -7.27 0.11
CA LEU A 248 15.73 -6.46 0.34
C LEU A 248 15.76 -5.92 1.77
N VAL A 249 14.65 -5.37 2.27
CA VAL A 249 14.54 -4.84 3.64
C VAL A 249 14.80 -5.92 4.68
N SER A 250 14.21 -7.12 4.49
CA SER A 250 14.45 -8.26 5.38
C SER A 250 15.90 -8.74 5.31
N ALA A 251 16.49 -8.80 4.10
CA ALA A 251 17.85 -9.26 3.88
C ALA A 251 18.90 -8.27 4.42
N ALA A 252 18.68 -6.96 4.24
CA ALA A 252 19.52 -5.90 4.77
C ALA A 252 19.54 -5.94 6.30
N GLN A 253 18.37 -6.02 6.94
CA GLN A 253 18.30 -6.15 8.39
C GLN A 253 18.92 -7.46 8.89
N ALA A 254 18.79 -8.55 8.13
CA ALA A 254 19.44 -9.82 8.46
C ALA A 254 20.97 -9.69 8.53
N VAL A 255 21.58 -8.80 7.74
CA VAL A 255 23.02 -8.53 7.79
C VAL A 255 23.39 -7.27 8.59
N GLY A 256 22.44 -6.70 9.35
CA GLY A 256 22.71 -5.58 10.24
C GLY A 256 22.70 -4.20 9.58
N ILE A 257 22.03 -4.05 8.43
CA ILE A 257 21.84 -2.77 7.75
C ILE A 257 20.40 -2.30 8.00
N PRO A 258 20.19 -1.10 8.59
CA PRO A 258 18.85 -0.54 8.73
C PRO A 258 18.23 -0.30 7.35
N ALA A 259 17.04 -0.83 7.13
CA ALA A 259 16.32 -0.69 5.87
C ALA A 259 14.81 -0.63 6.10
N ARG A 260 14.10 0.13 5.28
CA ARG A 260 12.64 0.24 5.32
C ARG A 260 12.03 0.29 3.94
N CYS A 261 10.77 -0.09 3.86
CA CYS A 261 10.00 -0.13 2.63
C CYS A 261 9.47 1.29 2.29
N ALA A 262 9.69 1.76 1.06
CA ALA A 262 9.17 3.03 0.56
C ALA A 262 8.24 2.79 -0.63
N VAL A 263 7.06 3.43 -0.57
CA VAL A 263 5.99 3.31 -1.57
C VAL A 263 5.88 4.62 -2.33
N LEU A 264 5.82 4.51 -3.65
CA LEU A 264 5.90 5.62 -4.57
C LEU A 264 4.70 5.61 -5.50
N THR A 265 4.18 6.78 -5.84
CA THR A 265 3.13 6.89 -6.84
C THR A 265 3.12 8.26 -7.52
N GLU A 266 2.64 8.30 -8.78
CA GLU A 266 2.29 9.54 -9.47
C GLU A 266 1.07 10.26 -8.88
N ALA A 267 0.15 9.51 -8.25
CA ALA A 267 -1.10 10.00 -7.65
C ALA A 267 -1.79 8.88 -6.85
N VAL A 268 -2.66 9.20 -5.89
CA VAL A 268 -3.37 8.20 -5.06
C VAL A 268 -4.18 7.17 -5.87
N ASN A 269 -4.89 7.63 -6.91
CA ASN A 269 -5.62 6.78 -7.86
C ASN A 269 -4.86 6.60 -9.19
N GLY A 270 -3.54 6.81 -9.17
CA GLY A 270 -2.66 6.65 -10.34
C GLY A 270 -2.37 5.18 -10.62
N MET A 271 -1.89 4.90 -11.84
CA MET A 271 -1.43 3.55 -12.20
C MET A 271 0.09 3.44 -12.17
N GLN A 272 0.80 4.58 -12.15
CA GLN A 272 2.26 4.63 -12.13
C GLN A 272 2.78 4.62 -10.70
N GLY A 273 2.51 3.52 -10.01
CA GLY A 273 3.07 3.20 -8.70
C GLY A 273 4.43 2.51 -8.80
N HIS A 274 5.21 2.59 -7.73
CA HIS A 274 6.40 1.75 -7.54
C HIS A 274 6.66 1.48 -6.07
N PHE A 275 7.50 0.49 -5.78
CA PHE A 275 7.84 0.12 -4.41
C PHE A 275 9.32 -0.23 -4.36
N VAL A 276 10.06 0.48 -3.50
CA VAL A 276 11.51 0.41 -3.36
C VAL A 276 11.90 0.26 -1.89
N ALA A 277 13.19 0.15 -1.62
CA ALA A 277 13.73 0.23 -0.26
C ALA A 277 14.50 1.54 -0.05
N GLU A 278 14.52 1.99 1.20
CA GLU A 278 15.48 2.96 1.70
C GLU A 278 16.41 2.24 2.69
N VAL A 279 17.72 2.42 2.53
CA VAL A 279 18.75 1.89 3.43
C VAL A 279 19.48 3.04 4.11
N TRP A 280 19.86 2.89 5.38
CA TRP A 280 20.60 3.94 6.07
C TRP A 280 22.09 3.82 5.76
N GLU A 281 22.66 4.88 5.18
CA GLU A 281 24.10 4.97 4.94
C GLU A 281 24.76 5.83 6.04
N PRO A 282 25.47 5.23 7.00
CA PRO A 282 26.00 5.94 8.16
C PRO A 282 27.03 7.02 7.81
N ASP A 283 27.88 6.82 6.80
CA ASP A 283 28.94 7.78 6.46
C ASP A 283 28.37 9.03 5.77
N LEU A 284 27.23 8.90 5.10
CA LEU A 284 26.47 10.01 4.51
C LEU A 284 25.44 10.61 5.47
N GLY A 285 25.12 9.92 6.56
CA GLY A 285 24.10 10.33 7.53
C GLY A 285 22.71 10.49 6.92
N LYS A 286 22.36 9.66 5.92
CA LYS A 286 21.07 9.74 5.22
C LYS A 286 20.54 8.38 4.75
N TRP A 287 19.24 8.35 4.47
CA TRP A 287 18.60 7.25 3.76
C TRP A 287 18.93 7.31 2.27
N VAL A 288 19.35 6.18 1.70
CA VAL A 288 19.66 6.00 0.27
C VAL A 288 18.61 5.11 -0.36
N VAL A 289 18.13 5.51 -1.55
CA VAL A 289 17.09 4.76 -2.28
C VAL A 289 17.71 3.64 -3.09
N VAL A 290 17.11 2.45 -2.98
CA VAL A 290 17.53 1.23 -3.68
C VAL A 290 16.30 0.57 -4.28
N ASP A 291 16.33 0.34 -5.59
CA ASP A 291 15.32 -0.43 -6.29
C ASP A 291 15.84 -1.86 -6.57
N PRO A 292 15.50 -2.84 -5.73
CA PRO A 292 15.92 -4.23 -5.91
C PRO A 292 15.19 -4.97 -7.03
N ASN A 293 14.15 -4.37 -7.63
CA ASN A 293 13.47 -4.96 -8.79
C ASN A 293 14.21 -4.61 -10.08
N ALA A 294 14.64 -3.36 -10.24
CA ALA A 294 15.43 -2.93 -11.39
C ALA A 294 16.95 -3.06 -11.19
N ASP A 295 17.40 -3.40 -9.97
CA ASP A 295 18.78 -3.26 -9.51
C ASP A 295 19.36 -1.85 -9.71
N ALA A 296 18.56 -0.84 -9.36
CA ALA A 296 18.91 0.56 -9.55
C ALA A 296 19.25 1.25 -8.21
N MET A 297 20.32 2.05 -8.23
CA MET A 297 20.59 3.09 -7.24
C MET A 297 20.62 4.44 -7.94
N PHE A 298 20.28 5.49 -7.23
CA PHE A 298 20.25 6.85 -7.78
C PHE A 298 21.46 7.61 -7.27
N VAL A 299 22.24 8.19 -8.18
CA VAL A 299 23.55 8.76 -7.88
C VAL A 299 23.67 10.11 -8.59
N GLN A 300 24.11 11.12 -7.85
CA GLN A 300 24.45 12.43 -8.39
C GLN A 300 25.88 12.77 -7.96
N ASP A 301 26.74 13.08 -8.93
CA ASP A 301 28.16 13.42 -8.70
C ASP A 301 28.92 12.36 -7.87
N GLY A 302 28.58 11.08 -8.09
CA GLY A 302 29.17 9.94 -7.37
C GLY A 302 28.61 9.73 -5.95
N ILE A 303 27.62 10.50 -5.53
CA ILE A 303 26.99 10.40 -4.21
C ILE A 303 25.58 9.79 -4.35
N PRO A 304 25.27 8.68 -3.67
CA PRO A 304 23.93 8.11 -3.67
C PRO A 304 22.89 9.06 -3.11
N MET A 305 21.69 9.04 -3.68
CA MET A 305 20.61 9.97 -3.40
C MET A 305 19.59 9.39 -2.41
N SER A 306 19.09 10.27 -1.57
CA SER A 306 17.87 10.11 -0.78
C SER A 306 16.63 10.33 -1.63
N MET A 307 15.48 9.91 -1.12
CA MET A 307 14.21 10.10 -1.82
C MET A 307 13.87 11.58 -2.03
N THR A 308 14.22 12.45 -1.06
CA THR A 308 14.03 13.90 -1.17
C THR A 308 14.87 14.46 -2.32
N GLU A 309 16.13 14.03 -2.47
CA GLU A 309 17.01 14.47 -3.56
C GLU A 309 16.50 14.00 -4.93
N ILE A 310 16.00 12.76 -5.03
CA ILE A 310 15.41 12.24 -6.29
C ILE A 310 14.16 13.05 -6.67
N GLN A 311 13.28 13.33 -5.71
CA GLN A 311 12.09 14.17 -5.95
C GLN A 311 12.46 15.57 -6.42
N ASN A 312 13.53 16.15 -5.87
CA ASN A 312 14.02 17.48 -6.25
C ASN A 312 14.68 17.50 -7.64
N ALA A 313 15.31 16.39 -8.07
CA ALA A 313 15.82 16.26 -9.43
C ALA A 313 14.71 16.28 -10.49
N GLY A 314 13.48 15.88 -10.11
CA GLY A 314 12.28 16.06 -10.92
C GLY A 314 12.12 14.99 -11.99
N GLN A 315 11.83 15.41 -13.22
CA GLN A 315 11.60 14.48 -14.34
C GLN A 315 12.89 14.20 -15.11
N GLY A 316 12.96 13.03 -15.76
CA GLY A 316 14.07 12.68 -16.63
C GLY A 316 15.36 12.34 -15.87
N ILE A 317 15.25 11.62 -14.76
CA ILE A 317 16.36 11.21 -13.89
C ILE A 317 17.17 10.02 -14.43
N GLY A 318 16.95 9.57 -15.67
CA GLY A 318 17.55 8.35 -16.21
C GLY A 318 19.09 8.34 -16.21
N GLU A 319 19.73 9.50 -16.38
CA GLU A 319 21.19 9.64 -16.32
C GLU A 319 21.74 9.58 -14.89
N LEU A 320 20.87 9.72 -13.87
CA LEU A 320 21.21 9.61 -12.46
C LEU A 320 21.05 8.17 -11.93
N ILE A 321 20.76 7.19 -12.80
CA ILE A 321 20.53 5.81 -12.39
C ILE A 321 21.76 4.96 -12.66
N GLU A 322 22.31 4.38 -11.59
CA GLU A 322 23.34 3.36 -11.66
C GLU A 322 22.72 1.97 -11.50
N PHE A 323 22.70 1.24 -12.61
CA PHE A 323 22.22 -0.13 -12.70
C PHE A 323 23.31 -1.12 -12.29
N GLY A 324 22.97 -2.07 -11.42
CA GLY A 324 23.83 -3.20 -11.08
C GLY A 324 23.64 -4.38 -12.05
N PRO A 325 24.46 -5.43 -11.91
CA PRO A 325 24.43 -6.60 -12.81
C PRO A 325 23.10 -7.37 -12.82
N GLY A 326 22.27 -7.27 -11.78
CA GLY A 326 20.95 -7.92 -11.76
C GLY A 326 19.98 -7.35 -12.80
N THR A 327 20.23 -6.12 -13.25
CA THR A 327 19.46 -5.44 -14.31
C THR A 327 19.44 -6.24 -15.61
N GLU A 328 20.55 -6.91 -15.96
CA GLU A 328 20.66 -7.67 -17.22
C GLU A 328 19.59 -8.76 -17.31
N PHE A 329 19.33 -9.46 -16.20
CA PHE A 329 18.28 -10.46 -16.11
C PHE A 329 16.89 -9.82 -16.24
N GLN A 330 16.66 -8.70 -15.55
CA GLN A 330 15.36 -8.03 -15.53
C GLN A 330 14.97 -7.43 -16.89
N LEU A 331 15.94 -6.90 -17.64
CA LEU A 331 15.71 -6.37 -18.99
C LEU A 331 15.41 -7.46 -20.04
N THR A 332 15.50 -8.75 -19.69
CA THR A 332 14.98 -9.82 -20.55
C THR A 332 13.45 -9.83 -20.61
N PHE A 333 12.76 -9.15 -19.69
CA PHE A 333 11.31 -9.06 -19.65
C PHE A 333 10.80 -7.74 -20.25
N PRO A 334 10.02 -7.77 -21.35
CA PRO A 334 9.60 -6.55 -22.06
C PRO A 334 8.86 -5.52 -21.20
N HIS A 335 8.03 -5.98 -20.26
CA HIS A 335 7.28 -5.10 -19.37
C HIS A 335 8.18 -4.35 -18.37
N ILE A 336 9.35 -4.91 -18.03
CA ILE A 336 10.35 -4.21 -17.20
C ILE A 336 11.12 -3.17 -18.02
N VAL A 337 11.43 -3.47 -19.29
CA VAL A 337 12.00 -2.48 -20.21
C VAL A 337 11.04 -1.29 -20.35
N GLU A 338 9.75 -1.56 -20.57
CA GLU A 338 8.73 -0.51 -20.66
C GLU A 338 8.64 0.30 -19.35
N PHE A 339 8.56 -0.37 -18.20
CA PHE A 339 8.57 0.30 -16.90
C PHE A 339 9.80 1.19 -16.70
N ALA A 340 10.99 0.69 -17.02
CA ALA A 340 12.23 1.43 -16.88
C ALA A 340 12.23 2.71 -17.73
N GLU A 341 11.81 2.62 -18.99
CA GLU A 341 11.79 3.76 -19.93
C GLU A 341 10.64 4.75 -19.68
N GLN A 342 9.46 4.25 -19.33
CA GLN A 342 8.24 5.08 -19.26
C GLN A 342 7.94 5.59 -17.85
N ASN A 343 8.51 4.97 -16.81
CA ASN A 343 8.22 5.32 -15.44
C ASN A 343 9.51 5.69 -14.68
N LEU A 344 10.42 4.73 -14.51
CA LEU A 344 11.60 4.89 -13.64
C LEU A 344 12.54 6.02 -14.12
N LYS A 345 13.05 5.92 -15.36
CA LYS A 345 13.97 6.92 -15.95
C LYS A 345 13.32 8.29 -16.14
N LYS A 346 12.00 8.34 -16.29
CA LYS A 346 11.25 9.60 -16.40
C LYS A 346 10.94 10.24 -15.04
N GLY A 347 11.15 9.52 -13.95
CA GLY A 347 10.89 10.01 -12.59
C GLY A 347 9.40 10.03 -12.22
N VAL A 348 8.54 9.31 -12.93
CA VAL A 348 7.08 9.45 -12.82
C VAL A 348 6.57 8.98 -11.46
N CYS A 349 7.00 7.82 -10.98
CA CYS A 349 6.55 7.26 -9.71
C CYS A 349 7.01 8.06 -8.48
N PHE A 350 8.07 8.87 -8.57
CA PHE A 350 8.65 9.55 -7.41
C PHE A 350 7.83 10.74 -6.90
N ARG A 351 6.76 11.14 -7.58
CA ARG A 351 6.00 12.36 -7.26
C ARG A 351 5.47 12.40 -5.82
N HIS A 352 5.01 11.27 -5.31
CA HIS A 352 4.53 11.10 -3.95
C HIS A 352 5.27 9.93 -3.30
N ARG A 353 5.69 10.10 -2.04
CA ARG A 353 6.30 9.02 -1.25
C ARG A 353 5.53 8.74 0.03
N SER A 354 5.51 7.48 0.42
CA SER A 354 5.26 7.05 1.78
C SER A 354 6.28 6.02 2.22
N VAL A 355 6.35 5.78 3.51
CA VAL A 355 7.11 4.67 4.10
C VAL A 355 6.14 3.74 4.79
N TRP A 356 6.30 2.45 4.55
CA TRP A 356 5.64 1.42 5.34
C TRP A 356 6.39 1.28 6.66
N HIS A 357 5.79 1.74 7.76
CA HIS A 357 6.52 1.93 9.02
C HIS A 357 6.94 0.62 9.70
N ARG A 358 6.47 -0.55 9.23
CA ARG A 358 6.86 -1.86 9.79
C ARG A 358 7.87 -2.57 8.91
N ALA A 359 9.13 -2.54 9.31
CA ALA A 359 10.20 -3.29 8.66
C ALA A 359 10.37 -4.71 9.25
N ASP A 360 9.54 -5.12 10.23
CA ASP A 360 9.63 -6.40 10.93
C ASP A 360 8.82 -7.54 10.27
N LEU A 361 9.00 -7.70 8.96
CA LEU A 361 8.20 -8.55 8.07
C LEU A 361 8.28 -10.06 8.38
N LEU A 362 9.40 -10.50 8.98
CA LEU A 362 9.64 -11.87 9.43
C LEU A 362 9.25 -12.07 10.90
N THR A 363 9.40 -11.06 11.74
CA THR A 363 8.99 -11.16 13.15
C THR A 363 7.47 -11.11 13.30
N SER A 364 6.81 -10.23 12.53
CA SER A 364 5.36 -10.03 12.57
C SER A 364 4.72 -10.16 11.17
N PRO A 365 4.82 -11.32 10.51
CA PRO A 365 4.33 -11.51 9.13
C PRO A 365 2.82 -11.29 8.99
N TRP A 366 2.05 -11.47 10.07
CA TRP A 366 0.61 -11.22 10.08
C TRP A 366 0.26 -9.74 10.01
N MET A 367 1.22 -8.82 10.09
CA MET A 367 0.99 -7.37 9.97
C MET A 367 1.21 -6.83 8.56
N SER A 368 1.75 -7.64 7.65
CA SER A 368 1.96 -7.24 6.25
C SER A 368 0.62 -7.24 5.49
N PRO A 369 0.40 -6.28 4.58
CA PRO A 369 -0.84 -6.22 3.82
C PRO A 369 -0.89 -7.35 2.78
N PRO A 370 -2.07 -7.94 2.51
CA PRO A 370 -2.16 -9.17 1.75
C PRO A 370 -2.08 -8.99 0.22
N ALA A 371 -2.29 -7.79 -0.30
CA ALA A 371 -2.43 -7.57 -1.75
C ALA A 371 -1.98 -6.18 -2.24
N HIS A 372 -0.97 -5.60 -1.59
CA HIS A 372 -0.46 -4.28 -1.93
C HIS A 372 -0.11 -4.13 -3.43
N GLY A 373 -0.41 -2.96 -4.00
CA GLY A 373 -0.10 -2.64 -5.39
C GLY A 373 -1.10 -3.15 -6.44
N SER A 374 -2.20 -3.79 -6.05
CA SER A 374 -3.37 -4.06 -6.93
C SER A 374 -4.60 -3.20 -6.61
N LEU A 375 -4.46 -2.34 -5.60
CA LEU A 375 -5.47 -1.42 -5.10
C LEU A 375 -4.91 0.01 -5.19
N SER A 376 -5.78 1.02 -5.16
CA SER A 376 -5.38 2.43 -5.06
C SER A 376 -4.91 2.80 -3.64
N TYR A 377 -3.95 2.06 -3.07
CA TYR A 377 -3.36 2.22 -1.74
C TYR A 377 -4.37 2.45 -0.61
N CYS A 378 -4.45 1.57 0.37
CA CYS A 378 -5.45 1.73 1.44
C CYS A 378 -4.92 1.47 2.83
N GLU A 379 -3.71 0.97 2.93
CA GLU A 379 -3.12 0.53 4.17
C GLU A 379 -2.84 1.71 5.10
N THR A 380 -3.35 1.63 6.33
CA THR A 380 -3.17 2.66 7.36
C THR A 380 -1.75 2.73 7.91
N GLY A 381 -0.95 1.69 7.68
CA GLY A 381 0.48 1.64 8.02
C GLY A 381 1.40 2.46 7.10
N LEU A 382 0.85 3.10 6.06
CA LEU A 382 1.61 4.02 5.21
C LEU A 382 1.71 5.40 5.87
N VAL A 383 2.94 5.86 6.07
CA VAL A 383 3.23 7.24 6.50
C VAL A 383 3.56 8.06 5.27
N TRP A 384 2.68 8.98 4.88
CA TRP A 384 2.87 9.87 3.73
C TRP A 384 3.59 11.16 4.12
N GLU A 385 4.15 11.89 3.15
CA GLU A 385 4.67 13.24 3.44
C GLU A 385 3.53 14.18 3.85
N ARG A 386 3.80 15.11 4.78
CA ARG A 386 2.81 16.07 5.29
C ARG A 386 2.08 16.82 4.18
N ARG A 387 2.81 17.20 3.12
CA ARG A 387 2.27 17.91 1.96
C ARG A 387 1.21 17.11 1.20
N GLU A 388 1.16 15.79 1.37
CA GLU A 388 0.22 14.93 0.63
C GLU A 388 -1.20 15.03 1.15
N LEU A 389 -1.39 15.42 2.41
CA LEU A 389 -2.71 15.68 2.97
C LEU A 389 -3.49 16.70 2.12
N ASP A 390 -2.82 17.77 1.69
CA ASP A 390 -3.40 18.82 0.85
C ASP A 390 -3.45 18.44 -0.66
N ARG A 391 -2.88 17.30 -1.03
CA ARG A 391 -2.80 16.79 -2.42
C ARG A 391 -3.72 15.60 -2.67
N GLY A 392 -4.74 15.43 -1.81
CA GLY A 392 -5.78 14.43 -2.01
C GLY A 392 -5.53 13.10 -1.30
N PHE A 393 -4.54 13.00 -0.42
CA PHE A 393 -4.28 11.79 0.39
C PHE A 393 -5.05 11.78 1.71
N GLY A 394 -6.18 12.49 1.79
CA GLY A 394 -6.98 12.66 3.01
C GLY A 394 -7.56 11.37 3.59
N MET A 395 -7.52 10.25 2.87
CA MET A 395 -7.94 8.94 3.34
C MET A 395 -6.88 8.22 4.20
N PHE A 396 -5.67 8.75 4.40
CA PHE A 396 -4.63 8.13 5.22
C PHE A 396 -4.51 8.79 6.60
N PRO A 397 -4.17 8.05 7.67
CA PRO A 397 -4.14 8.58 9.03
C PRO A 397 -2.79 9.15 9.47
N ALA A 398 -1.70 8.86 8.75
CA ALA A 398 -0.35 9.15 9.19
C ALA A 398 0.41 9.97 8.16
N PHE A 399 0.94 11.11 8.60
CA PHE A 399 1.79 11.96 7.80
C PHE A 399 3.02 12.41 8.58
N GLY A 400 4.19 12.41 7.94
CA GLY A 400 5.48 12.83 8.49
C GLY A 400 6.07 14.01 7.71
N ASP A 401 6.90 14.82 8.37
CA ASP A 401 7.73 15.83 7.71
C ASP A 401 9.17 15.30 7.52
N SER A 402 10.08 16.14 7.03
CA SER A 402 11.49 15.77 6.85
C SER A 402 12.16 15.32 8.16
N SER A 403 11.72 15.80 9.33
CA SER A 403 12.27 15.34 10.61
C SER A 403 11.91 13.90 10.92
N TRP A 404 10.89 13.34 10.28
CA TRP A 404 10.55 11.92 10.38
C TRP A 404 11.16 11.10 9.23
N PHE A 405 11.07 11.60 7.99
CA PHE A 405 11.58 10.88 6.81
C PHE A 405 13.11 10.85 6.79
N ASP A 406 13.79 11.92 7.17
CA ASP A 406 15.25 12.01 7.06
C ASP A 406 15.96 11.67 8.39
N ALA A 407 15.21 11.35 9.45
CA ALA A 407 15.78 10.95 10.73
C ALA A 407 16.58 9.65 10.64
N ALA A 408 17.70 9.61 11.39
CA ALA A 408 18.45 8.39 11.64
C ALA A 408 17.54 7.29 12.21
N PRO A 409 17.87 5.99 12.00
CA PRO A 409 17.04 4.86 12.39
C PRO A 409 16.92 4.74 13.91
N ALA A 410 15.95 5.45 14.49
CA ALA A 410 15.69 5.42 15.92
C ALA A 410 15.29 4.02 16.39
N GLY A 411 15.83 3.58 17.53
CA GLY A 411 15.56 2.25 18.07
C GLY A 411 16.27 1.10 17.33
N TRP A 412 17.08 1.41 16.31
CA TRP A 412 18.02 0.46 15.73
C TRP A 412 19.24 0.32 16.65
N LEU A 413 19.29 -0.78 17.43
CA LEU A 413 20.39 -1.11 18.33
C LEU A 413 20.93 -2.51 18.06
#